data_AF-A0A6N9ASQ7-F1
#
_entry.id   AF-A0A6N9ASQ7-F1
#
_cell.length_a   1.000
_cell.length_b   1.000
_cell.length_c   1.000
_cell.angle_alpha   90.00
_cell.angle_beta   90.00
_cell.angle_gamma   90.00
#
_symmetry.space_group_name_H-M   'P 1'
#
loop_
_entity.id
_entity.type
_entity.pdbx_description
1 polymer ?
#
loop_
_entity_poly.entity_id
_entity_poly.type
_entity_poly.pdbx_seq_one_letter_code
_entity_poly.pdbx_strand_id
1 'polypeptide(L)'
;MPIETITFLAAITGYAGLTANMVLVAAGRHRPIHMTPVALIVFAHVLMVWHYRYEWEIALATRNGYAGFVIFHAALLGIVAAPLAGNLWAKRLVAFSFLVAAMGASGAVMRYDEVAVYRLPVFVCDLVGLSALAYWIFGRSRP
;
A
#
# COMPACT_ATOMS: atom_id res chain seq x y z
N MET A 1 -7.17 6.09 22.52
CA MET A 1 -6.76 6.66 21.22
C MET A 1 -7.99 6.72 20.33
N PRO A 2 -8.16 7.77 19.52
CA PRO A 2 -9.23 7.80 18.52
C PRO A 2 -9.12 6.58 17.59
N ILE A 3 -10.26 5.98 17.21
CA ILE A 3 -10.31 4.85 16.26
C ILE A 3 -9.64 5.20 14.92
N GLU A 4 -9.69 6.48 14.56
CA GLU A 4 -9.05 7.03 13.37
C GLU A 4 -7.53 6.89 13.42
N THR A 5 -6.91 7.17 14.57
CA THR A 5 -5.46 7.02 14.75
C THR A 5 -5.03 5.57 14.55
N ILE A 6 -5.80 4.61 15.06
CA ILE A 6 -5.51 3.17 14.86
C ILE A 6 -5.66 2.80 13.38
N THR A 7 -6.71 3.31 12.74
CA THR A 7 -6.98 3.08 11.30
C THR A 7 -5.83 3.59 10.44
N PHE A 8 -5.32 4.79 10.72
CA PHE A 8 -4.16 5.36 10.02
C PHE A 8 -2.85 4.65 10.35
N LEU A 9 -2.64 4.25 11.61
CA LEU A 9 -1.47 3.47 11.99
C LEU A 9 -1.41 2.14 11.24
N ALA A 10 -2.55 1.46 11.06
CA ALA A 10 -2.65 0.26 10.25
C ALA A 10 -2.29 0.53 8.78
N ALA A 11 -2.75 1.65 8.21
CA ALA A 11 -2.39 2.06 6.85
C ALA A 11 -0.88 2.28 6.69
N ILE A 12 -0.27 3.05 7.60
CA ILE A 12 1.17 3.33 7.61
C ILE A 12 1.98 2.03 7.76
N THR A 13 1.55 1.15 8.66
CA THR A 13 2.23 -0.15 8.89
C THR A 13 2.13 -1.04 7.66
N GLY A 14 0.95 -1.10 7.03
CA GLY A 14 0.75 -1.79 5.75
C GLY A 14 1.65 -1.21 4.65
N TYR A 15 1.77 0.11 4.57
CA TYR A 15 2.61 0.79 3.58
C TYR A 15 4.11 0.52 3.80
N ALA A 16 4.58 0.57 5.04
CA ALA A 16 5.96 0.22 5.39
C ALA A 16 6.27 -1.25 5.05
N GLY A 17 5.35 -2.17 5.35
CA GLY A 17 5.48 -3.59 5.00
C GLY A 17 5.49 -3.82 3.48
N LEU A 18 4.69 -3.06 2.73
CA LEU A 18 4.69 -3.09 1.26
C LEU A 18 6.00 -2.56 0.68
N THR A 19 6.55 -1.49 1.27
CA THR A 19 7.86 -0.94 0.91
C THR A 19 8.97 -1.96 1.13
N ALA A 20 8.98 -2.65 2.27
CA ALA A 20 9.94 -3.73 2.54
C ALA A 20 9.81 -4.87 1.52
N ASN A 21 8.58 -5.24 1.14
CA ASN A 21 8.36 -6.22 0.08
C ASN A 21 8.87 -5.74 -1.28
N MET A 22 8.71 -4.46 -1.61
CA MET A 22 9.27 -3.89 -2.84
C MET A 22 10.81 -3.99 -2.87
N VAL A 23 11.47 -3.73 -1.74
CA VAL A 23 12.92 -3.95 -1.60
C VAL A 23 13.30 -5.43 -1.82
N LEU A 24 12.52 -6.37 -1.27
CA LEU A 24 12.75 -7.80 -1.50
C LEU A 24 12.54 -8.19 -2.98
N VAL A 25 11.59 -7.57 -3.68
CA VAL A 25 11.37 -7.78 -5.12
C VAL A 25 12.59 -7.32 -5.92
N ALA A 26 13.09 -6.12 -5.61
CA ALA A 26 14.28 -5.53 -6.21
C ALA A 26 15.52 -6.41 -5.98
N ALA A 27 15.71 -6.91 -4.75
CA ALA A 27 16.78 -7.82 -4.38
C ALA A 27 16.62 -9.25 -4.94
N GLY A 28 15.49 -9.58 -5.59
CA GLY A 28 15.21 -10.91 -6.11
C GLY A 28 14.90 -11.97 -5.05
N ARG A 29 14.70 -11.57 -3.78
CA ARG A 29 14.47 -12.46 -2.62
C ARG A 29 12.99 -12.57 -2.24
N HIS A 30 12.10 -11.89 -2.96
CA HIS A 30 10.67 -11.93 -2.69
C HIS A 30 10.08 -13.35 -2.88
N ARG A 31 9.18 -13.70 -1.96
CA ARG A 31 8.34 -14.89 -2.00
C ARG A 31 6.90 -14.46 -1.65
N PRO A 32 5.85 -15.05 -2.25
CA PRO A 32 4.46 -14.67 -1.97
C PRO A 32 4.10 -14.66 -0.47
N ILE A 33 4.66 -15.58 0.32
CA ILE A 33 4.43 -15.66 1.76
C ILE A 33 4.85 -14.40 2.54
N HIS A 34 5.80 -13.61 2.03
CA HIS A 34 6.21 -12.35 2.67
C HIS A 34 5.11 -11.28 2.60
N MET A 35 4.10 -11.45 1.73
CA MET A 35 2.95 -10.56 1.64
C MET A 35 1.88 -10.88 2.68
N THR A 36 1.86 -12.07 3.30
CA THR A 36 0.79 -12.47 4.22
C THR A 36 0.58 -11.48 5.36
N PRO A 37 1.62 -11.02 6.09
CA PRO A 37 1.41 -10.04 7.17
C PRO A 37 0.86 -8.72 6.65
N VAL A 38 1.35 -8.25 5.51
CA VAL A 38 0.90 -7.00 4.87
C VAL A 38 -0.56 -7.11 4.43
N ALA A 39 -0.93 -8.23 3.80
CA ALA A 39 -2.29 -8.52 3.37
C ALA A 39 -3.26 -8.53 4.55
N LEU A 40 -2.90 -9.14 5.68
CA LEU A 40 -3.75 -9.16 6.88
C LEU A 40 -3.95 -7.76 7.46
N ILE A 41 -2.88 -6.96 7.57
CA ILE A 41 -2.96 -5.58 8.07
C ILE A 41 -3.83 -4.72 7.15
N VAL A 42 -3.61 -4.82 5.84
CA VAL A 42 -4.37 -4.06 4.84
C VAL A 42 -5.83 -4.49 4.83
N PHE A 43 -6.12 -5.78 4.90
CA PHE A 43 -7.48 -6.28 4.98
C PHE A 43 -8.21 -5.75 6.22
N ALA A 44 -7.57 -5.81 7.40
CA ALA A 44 -8.11 -5.25 8.63
C ALA A 44 -8.35 -3.74 8.50
N HIS A 45 -7.38 -3.00 7.95
CA HIS A 45 -7.52 -1.56 7.69
C HIS A 45 -8.72 -1.26 6.78
N VAL A 46 -8.90 -2.01 5.70
CA VAL A 46 -10.03 -1.84 4.78
C VAL A 46 -11.35 -2.07 5.50
N LEU A 47 -11.48 -3.14 6.29
CA LEU A 47 -12.70 -3.40 7.08
C LEU A 47 -12.99 -2.25 8.06
N MET A 48 -11.96 -1.73 8.73
CA MET A 48 -12.12 -0.59 9.64
C MET A 48 -12.60 0.66 8.91
N VAL A 49 -12.02 1.00 7.76
CA VAL A 49 -12.43 2.18 6.97
C VAL A 49 -13.87 2.01 6.47
N TRP A 50 -14.22 0.83 5.96
CA TRP A 50 -15.58 0.54 5.50
C TRP A 50 -16.61 0.66 6.61
N HIS A 51 -16.30 0.14 7.80
CA HIS A 51 -17.22 0.19 8.93
C HIS A 51 -17.32 1.58 9.57
N TYR A 52 -16.19 2.22 9.87
CA TYR A 52 -16.16 3.44 10.68
C TYR A 52 -16.18 4.74 9.88
N ARG A 53 -15.79 4.73 8.60
CA ARG A 53 -15.74 5.95 7.77
C ARG A 53 -16.77 5.97 6.65
N TYR A 54 -17.14 4.81 6.13
CA TYR A 54 -18.10 4.72 5.02
C TYR A 54 -19.44 4.15 5.45
N GLU A 55 -19.60 3.66 6.68
CA GLU A 55 -20.85 3.04 7.16
C GLU A 55 -21.40 1.98 6.19
N TRP A 56 -20.51 1.27 5.49
CA TRP A 56 -20.83 0.33 4.41
C TRP A 56 -21.53 0.92 3.17
N GLU A 57 -21.56 2.23 3.02
CA GLU A 57 -22.16 2.93 1.88
C GLU A 57 -21.16 3.24 0.76
N ILE A 58 -21.44 2.72 -0.43
CA ILE A 58 -20.62 2.95 -1.64
C ILE A 58 -20.61 4.45 -2.02
N ALA A 59 -21.70 5.17 -1.78
CA ALA A 59 -21.81 6.60 -2.08
C ALA A 59 -20.77 7.42 -1.31
N LEU A 60 -20.56 7.11 -0.03
CA LEU A 60 -19.53 7.77 0.79
C LEU A 60 -18.12 7.40 0.33
N ALA A 61 -17.89 6.13 -0.03
CA ALA A 61 -16.59 5.65 -0.48
C ALA A 61 -16.15 6.24 -1.84
N THR A 62 -17.11 6.59 -2.69
CA THR A 62 -16.88 7.11 -4.06
C THR A 62 -17.00 8.62 -4.17
N ARG A 63 -17.31 9.34 -3.08
CA ARG A 63 -17.52 10.81 -3.07
C ARG A 63 -16.37 11.64 -3.65
N ASN A 64 -15.15 11.10 -3.56
CA ASN A 64 -13.92 11.76 -4.04
C ASN A 64 -13.56 11.37 -5.49
N GLY A 65 -14.43 10.61 -6.18
CA GLY A 65 -14.26 10.19 -7.57
C GLY A 65 -14.14 8.68 -7.76
N TYR A 66 -14.91 8.15 -8.71
CA TYR A 66 -14.93 6.71 -9.03
C TYR A 66 -13.58 6.18 -9.53
N ALA A 67 -12.85 6.95 -10.33
CA ALA A 67 -11.56 6.50 -10.87
C ALA A 67 -10.54 6.23 -9.75
N GLY A 68 -10.40 7.16 -8.81
CA GLY A 68 -9.53 6.98 -7.64
C GLY A 68 -9.96 5.82 -6.76
N PHE A 69 -11.27 5.66 -6.54
CA PHE A 69 -11.83 4.53 -5.82
C PHE A 69 -11.43 3.19 -6.46
N VAL A 70 -11.64 3.04 -7.78
CA VAL A 70 -11.32 1.79 -8.50
C VAL A 70 -9.83 1.48 -8.48
N ILE A 71 -8.97 2.47 -8.78
CA ILE A 71 -7.52 2.27 -8.81
C ILE A 71 -7.00 1.86 -7.42
N PHE A 72 -7.46 2.53 -6.36
CA PHE A 72 -7.03 2.22 -5.00
C PHE A 72 -7.52 0.85 -4.53
N HIS A 73 -8.79 0.50 -4.78
CA HIS A 73 -9.32 -0.81 -4.41
C HIS A 73 -8.70 -1.95 -5.23
N ALA A 74 -8.36 -1.72 -6.50
CA ALA A 74 -7.61 -2.68 -7.29
C ALA A 74 -6.21 -2.94 -6.71
N ALA A 75 -5.53 -1.91 -6.24
CA ALA A 75 -4.24 -2.06 -5.53
C ALA A 75 -4.40 -2.82 -4.21
N LEU A 76 -5.40 -2.48 -3.40
CA LEU A 76 -5.69 -3.20 -2.14
C LEU A 76 -5.99 -4.69 -2.39
N LEU A 77 -6.81 -4.99 -3.40
CA LEU A 77 -7.09 -6.35 -3.81
C LEU A 77 -5.81 -7.06 -4.29
N GLY A 78 -4.94 -6.35 -5.01
CA GLY A 78 -3.64 -6.85 -5.42
C GLY A 78 -2.75 -7.24 -4.23
N ILE A 79 -2.72 -6.43 -3.18
CA ILE A 79 -2.00 -6.75 -1.93
C ILE A 79 -2.56 -8.01 -1.29
N VAL A 80 -3.89 -8.12 -1.18
CA VAL A 80 -4.55 -9.27 -0.53
C VAL A 80 -4.43 -10.55 -1.36
N ALA A 81 -4.40 -10.45 -2.69
CA ALA A 81 -4.26 -11.59 -3.59
C ALA A 81 -2.79 -12.04 -3.78
N ALA A 82 -1.82 -11.16 -3.53
CA ALA A 82 -0.40 -11.46 -3.75
C ALA A 82 0.13 -12.72 -3.04
N PRO A 83 -0.29 -13.08 -1.80
CA PRO A 83 0.13 -14.33 -1.14
C PRO A 83 -0.31 -15.60 -1.88
N LEU A 84 -1.41 -15.53 -2.64
CA LEU A 84 -1.99 -16.66 -3.37
C LEU A 84 -1.50 -16.74 -4.82
N ALA A 85 -0.83 -15.70 -5.29
CA ALA A 85 -0.34 -15.60 -6.66
C ALA A 85 0.98 -16.35 -6.85
N GLY A 86 1.23 -16.83 -8.07
CA GLY A 86 2.56 -17.32 -8.46
C GLY A 86 3.63 -16.23 -8.33
N ASN A 87 4.89 -16.61 -8.12
CA ASN A 87 5.98 -15.68 -7.76
C ASN A 87 6.15 -14.51 -8.75
N LEU A 88 5.98 -14.73 -10.06
CA LEU A 88 6.03 -13.66 -11.06
C LEU A 88 4.92 -12.62 -10.87
N TRP A 89 3.69 -13.10 -10.65
CA TRP A 89 2.52 -12.24 -10.45
C TRP A 89 2.58 -11.53 -9.11
N ALA A 90 3.00 -12.20 -8.03
CA ALA A 90 3.20 -11.57 -6.72
C ALA A 90 4.13 -10.34 -6.82
N LYS A 91 5.26 -10.46 -7.53
CA LYS A 91 6.19 -9.33 -7.75
C LYS A 91 5.52 -8.16 -8.49
N ARG A 92 4.73 -8.44 -9.54
CA ARG A 92 3.99 -7.41 -10.29
C ARG A 92 2.92 -6.74 -9.45
N LEU A 93 2.17 -7.52 -8.66
CA LEU A 93 1.16 -7.01 -7.75
C LEU A 93 1.78 -6.13 -6.67
N VAL A 94 2.93 -6.50 -6.10
CA VAL A 94 3.68 -5.66 -5.17
C VAL A 94 4.08 -4.34 -5.81
N ALA A 95 4.69 -4.37 -7.01
CA ALA A 95 5.14 -3.16 -7.69
C ALA A 95 3.98 -2.21 -8.02
N PHE A 96 2.90 -2.72 -8.59
CA PHE A 96 1.70 -1.94 -8.90
C PHE A 96 1.08 -1.36 -7.62
N SER A 97 0.88 -2.20 -6.60
CA SER A 97 0.25 -1.76 -5.35
C SER A 97 1.10 -0.75 -4.61
N PHE A 98 2.43 -0.90 -4.64
CA PHE A 98 3.35 0.06 -4.05
C PHE A 98 3.21 1.44 -4.69
N LEU A 99 3.18 1.52 -6.02
CA LEU A 99 3.01 2.80 -6.72
C LEU A 99 1.72 3.51 -6.32
N VAL A 100 0.61 2.78 -6.31
CA VAL A 100 -0.71 3.35 -5.94
C VAL A 100 -0.73 3.75 -4.46
N ALA A 101 -0.19 2.91 -3.58
CA ALA A 101 -0.11 3.20 -2.15
C ALA A 101 0.79 4.39 -1.84
N ALA A 102 1.92 4.54 -2.53
CA ALA A 102 2.83 5.68 -2.38
C ALA A 102 2.10 7.00 -2.71
N MET A 103 1.49 7.09 -3.89
CA MET A 103 0.70 8.26 -4.27
C MET A 103 -0.40 8.60 -3.25
N GLY A 104 -1.12 7.57 -2.77
CA GLY A 104 -2.16 7.73 -1.76
C GLY A 104 -1.61 8.20 -0.41
N ALA A 105 -0.51 7.61 0.06
CA ALA A 105 0.11 7.90 1.34
C ALA A 105 0.69 9.32 1.36
N SER A 106 1.48 9.71 0.35
CA SER A 106 2.06 11.05 0.25
C SER A 106 0.97 12.12 0.15
N GLY A 107 -0.09 11.86 -0.63
CA GLY A 107 -1.25 12.74 -0.73
C GLY A 107 -2.00 12.89 0.60
N ALA A 108 -2.17 11.80 1.35
CA ALA A 108 -2.85 11.82 2.64
C ALA A 108 -2.08 12.63 3.69
N VAL A 109 -0.77 12.40 3.86
CA VAL A 109 0.04 13.10 4.89
C VAL A 109 0.24 14.58 4.60
N MET A 110 0.01 15.01 3.36
CA MET A 110 0.02 16.42 2.98
C MET A 110 -1.33 17.10 3.16
N ARG A 111 -2.42 16.36 2.98
CA ARG A 111 -3.79 16.91 3.01
C ARG A 111 -4.40 16.95 4.42
N TYR A 112 -4.09 15.98 5.25
CA TYR A 112 -4.77 15.75 6.53
C TYR A 112 -3.81 16.00 7.70
N ASP A 113 -4.19 16.91 8.60
CA ASP A 113 -3.36 17.28 9.76
C ASP A 113 -3.26 16.13 10.77
N GLU A 114 -4.27 15.27 10.85
CA GLU A 114 -4.34 14.12 11.74
C GLU A 114 -3.22 13.10 11.51
N VAL A 115 -2.66 13.10 10.30
CA VAL A 115 -1.56 12.21 9.89
C VAL A 115 -0.29 12.96 9.53
N ALA A 116 -0.21 14.26 9.80
CA ALA A 116 0.97 15.09 9.53
C ALA A 116 2.23 14.57 10.24
N VAL A 117 2.08 13.95 11.43
CA VAL A 117 3.18 13.32 12.17
C VAL A 117 3.87 12.20 11.38
N TYR A 118 3.18 11.60 10.40
CA TYR A 118 3.70 10.51 9.58
C TYR A 118 4.38 10.97 8.28
N ARG A 119 4.48 12.28 8.01
CA ARG A 119 5.12 12.80 6.79
C ARG A 119 6.52 12.24 6.58
N LEU A 120 7.38 12.35 7.60
CA LEU A 120 8.76 11.88 7.51
C LEU A 120 8.83 10.34 7.28
N PRO A 121 8.14 9.49 8.07
CA PRO A 121 8.06 8.05 7.78
C PRO A 121 7.58 7.71 6.37
N VAL A 122 6.53 8.37 5.88
CA VAL A 122 5.98 8.13 4.54
C VAL A 122 7.01 8.49 3.47
N PHE A 123 7.68 9.64 3.59
CA PHE A 123 8.71 10.04 2.63
C PHE A 123 9.93 9.13 2.62
N VAL A 124 10.34 8.61 3.77
CA VAL A 124 11.39 7.59 3.81
C VAL A 124 10.94 6.34 3.06
N CYS A 125 9.69 5.89 3.26
CA CYS A 125 9.14 4.74 2.54
C CYS A 125 9.04 5.00 1.02
N ASP A 126 8.55 6.18 0.61
CA ASP A 126 8.47 6.61 -0.78
C ASP A 126 9.86 6.55 -1.43
N LEU A 127 10.86 7.17 -0.81
CA LEU A 127 12.22 7.22 -1.34
C LEU A 127 12.82 5.81 -1.49
N VAL A 128 12.73 4.99 -0.44
CA VAL A 128 13.29 3.63 -0.43
C VAL A 128 12.57 2.75 -1.45
N GLY A 129 11.24 2.75 -1.45
CA GLY A 129 10.45 1.90 -2.31
C GLY A 129 10.50 2.31 -3.78
N LEU A 130 10.50 3.61 -4.10
CA LEU A 130 10.68 4.11 -5.46
C LEU A 130 12.09 3.80 -5.99
N SER A 131 13.12 3.93 -5.14
CA SER A 131 14.49 3.54 -5.51
C SER A 131 14.58 2.04 -5.81
N ALA A 132 13.96 1.21 -4.96
CA ALA A 132 13.89 -0.24 -5.17
C ALA A 132 13.12 -0.59 -6.46
N LEU A 133 12.00 0.10 -6.72
CA LEU A 133 11.21 -0.08 -7.93
C LEU A 133 11.99 0.31 -9.19
N ALA A 134 12.64 1.47 -9.19
CA ALA A 134 13.49 1.92 -10.28
C ALA A 134 14.62 0.93 -10.55
N TYR A 135 15.30 0.44 -9.50
CA TYR A 135 16.32 -0.60 -9.65
C TYR A 135 15.75 -1.90 -10.24
N TRP A 136 14.56 -2.32 -9.81
CA TRP A 136 13.92 -3.52 -10.32
C TRP A 136 13.57 -3.43 -11.81
N ILE A 137 13.09 -2.27 -12.27
CA ILE A 137 12.69 -2.03 -13.67
C ILE A 137 13.92 -1.83 -14.57
N PHE A 138 14.86 -0.98 -14.16
CA PHE A 138 15.96 -0.52 -15.02
C PHE A 138 17.28 -1.24 -14.75
N GLY A 139 17.57 -1.56 -13.48
CA GLY A 139 18.85 -2.10 -13.05
C GLY A 139 19.07 -3.58 -13.39
N ARG A 140 17.98 -4.35 -13.53
CA ARG A 140 18.03 -5.78 -13.87
C ARG A 140 18.35 -6.07 -15.34
N SER A 141 18.44 -5.04 -16.17
CA SER A 141 18.73 -5.11 -17.61
C SER A 141 20.24 -5.10 -17.92
N ARG A 142 21.11 -5.13 -16.91
CA ARG A 142 22.56 -5.22 -17.09
C ARG A 142 23.01 -6.66 -16.79
N PRO A 143 23.62 -7.36 -17.77
CA PRO A 143 24.06 -8.74 -17.65
C PRO A 143 25.15 -8.93 -16.60
#